data_AF-A0A947H605-F1
#
_entry.id   AF-A0A947H605-F1
#
_cell.length_a   1.000
_cell.length_b   1.000
_cell.length_c   1.000
_cell.angle_alpha   90.00
_cell.angle_beta   90.00
_cell.angle_gamma   90.00
#
_symmetry.space_group_name_H-M   'P 1'
#
loop_
_entity.id
_entity.type
_entity.pdbx_description
1 polymer ?
#
loop_
_entity_poly.entity_id
_entity_poly.type
_entity_poly.pdbx_seq_one_letter_code
_entity_poly.pdbx_strand_id
1 'polypeptide(L)'
;METLDDDDLWRIDLFEILGITQETEKDDVRNAYKNLAKKFHPDRYPANSAEQEEAKERFSMINRAYEVLSNEMKRAQYLDTCRLLAEHLVTTQKAAEATAAQATAAAAAAAPKAESNVAKTSAEEYKKKQSEDQYKEGQRLFARNQLDEAITAYQQAIAASPNVAKYHSALGQAYMSKGWKGMAQSALKQALVLDPKDHTAKRLFEPEKAAKKGLFDGLKGLFKK
;
A
#
# COMPACT_ATOMS: atom_id res chain seq x y z
N MET A 1 4.81 21.49 0.49
CA MET A 1 3.80 21.36 1.55
C MET A 1 2.45 21.30 0.86
N GLU A 2 2.07 20.11 0.40
CA GLU A 2 0.69 19.84 -0.03
C GLU A 2 -0.16 19.89 1.24
N THR A 3 -1.00 20.91 1.36
CA THR A 3 -2.05 20.93 2.36
C THR A 3 -3.01 19.82 1.99
N LEU A 4 -3.05 18.76 2.80
CA LEU A 4 -4.09 17.74 2.73
C LEU A 4 -5.44 18.47 2.83
N ASP A 5 -6.13 18.59 1.70
CA ASP A 5 -7.41 19.25 1.59
C ASP A 5 -8.44 18.57 2.51
N ASP A 6 -9.45 19.32 2.93
CA ASP A 6 -10.56 18.84 3.77
C ASP A 6 -11.31 17.63 3.18
N ASP A 7 -11.10 17.32 1.90
CA ASP A 7 -11.64 16.14 1.21
C ASP A 7 -10.98 14.81 1.62
N ASP A 8 -9.73 14.79 2.11
CA ASP A 8 -9.01 13.56 2.48
C ASP A 8 -9.24 13.11 3.95
N LEU A 9 -10.04 13.85 4.71
CA LEU A 9 -10.31 13.61 6.15
C LEU A 9 -10.92 12.24 6.44
N TRP A 10 -11.64 11.68 5.48
CA TRP A 10 -12.35 10.41 5.63
C TRP A 10 -11.46 9.19 5.35
N ARG A 11 -10.23 9.40 4.86
CA ARG A 11 -9.27 8.32 4.56
C ARG A 11 -8.35 8.01 5.72
N ILE A 12 -8.30 8.88 6.73
CA ILE A 12 -7.43 8.74 7.89
C ILE A 12 -8.30 8.44 9.13
N ASP A 13 -7.88 7.46 9.93
CA ASP A 13 -8.57 7.13 11.17
C ASP A 13 -8.31 8.22 12.24
N LEU A 14 -9.32 9.05 12.49
CA LEU A 14 -9.22 10.15 13.46
C LEU A 14 -9.09 9.63 14.90
N PHE A 15 -9.58 8.42 15.20
CA PHE A 15 -9.43 7.80 16.50
C PHE A 15 -7.99 7.33 16.71
N GLU A 16 -7.35 6.80 15.66
CA GLU A 16 -5.94 6.43 15.68
C GLU A 16 -5.01 7.64 15.90
N ILE A 17 -5.32 8.79 15.29
CA ILE A 17 -4.56 10.04 15.48
C ILE A 17 -4.54 10.46 16.96
N LEU A 18 -5.68 10.34 17.64
CA LEU A 18 -5.79 10.65 19.07
C LEU A 18 -5.36 9.48 19.97
N GLY A 19 -5.09 8.30 19.41
CA GLY A 19 -4.71 7.10 20.15
C GLY A 19 -5.85 6.56 21.03
N ILE A 20 -7.10 6.72 20.58
CA ILE A 20 -8.31 6.33 21.30
C ILE A 20 -9.14 5.33 20.48
N THR A 21 -10.16 4.74 21.08
CA THR A 21 -11.09 3.83 20.41
C THR A 21 -12.39 4.54 20.03
N GLN A 22 -13.17 3.96 19.12
CA GLN A 22 -14.49 4.48 18.75
C GLN A 22 -15.49 4.52 19.92
N GLU A 23 -15.24 3.72 20.96
CA GLU A 23 -16.04 3.62 22.18
C GLU A 23 -15.69 4.71 23.21
N THR A 24 -14.61 5.47 22.99
CA THR A 24 -14.10 6.46 23.94
C THR A 24 -15.09 7.62 24.14
N GLU A 25 -15.38 7.98 25.39
CA GLU A 25 -16.31 9.05 25.72
C GLU A 25 -15.72 10.44 25.45
N LYS A 26 -16.59 11.45 25.33
CA LYS A 26 -16.22 12.83 24.95
C LYS A 26 -15.16 13.45 25.87
N ASP A 27 -15.24 13.20 27.18
CA ASP A 27 -14.27 13.74 28.14
C ASP A 27 -12.88 13.12 27.96
N ASP A 28 -12.82 11.84 27.58
CA ASP A 28 -11.58 11.16 27.26
C ASP A 28 -10.98 11.60 25.94
N VAL A 29 -11.80 11.90 24.92
CA VAL A 29 -11.34 12.54 23.67
C VAL A 29 -10.63 13.86 23.98
N ARG A 30 -11.20 14.67 24.87
CA ARG A 30 -10.61 15.95 25.30
C ARG A 30 -9.32 15.73 26.08
N ASN A 31 -9.23 14.71 26.92
CA ASN A 31 -8.02 14.41 27.68
C ASN A 31 -6.89 13.91 26.78
N ALA A 32 -7.20 13.02 25.82
CA ALA A 32 -6.26 12.55 24.81
C ALA A 32 -5.70 13.71 23.98
N TYR A 33 -6.59 14.59 23.50
CA TYR A 33 -6.20 15.82 22.80
C TYR A 33 -5.24 16.68 23.63
N LYS A 34 -5.58 16.98 24.89
CA LYS A 34 -4.73 17.81 25.77
C LYS A 34 -3.34 17.20 25.97
N ASN A 35 -3.25 15.89 26.12
CA ASN A 35 -1.97 15.21 26.31
C ASN A 35 -1.10 15.26 25.05
N LEU A 36 -1.72 15.02 23.88
CA LEU A 36 -1.04 15.06 22.59
C LEU A 36 -0.64 16.49 22.19
N ALA A 37 -1.52 17.47 22.38
CA ALA A 37 -1.26 18.88 22.14
C ALA A 37 -0.05 19.36 22.96
N LYS A 38 0.05 18.97 24.24
CA LYS A 38 1.22 19.28 25.07
C LYS A 38 2.50 18.60 24.57
N LYS A 39 2.42 17.42 23.98
CA LYS A 39 3.57 16.65 23.50
C LYS A 39 4.09 17.17 22.16
N PHE A 40 3.18 17.53 21.26
CA PHE A 40 3.49 17.97 19.90
C PHE A 40 3.39 19.48 19.70
N HIS A 41 3.33 20.27 20.79
CA HIS A 41 3.32 21.73 20.69
C HIS A 41 4.62 22.22 20.02
N PRO A 42 4.55 23.05 18.95
CA PRO A 42 5.71 23.45 18.15
C PRO A 42 6.74 24.27 18.93
N ASP A 43 6.34 24.89 20.05
CA ASP A 43 7.21 25.64 20.96
C ASP A 43 8.17 24.75 21.77
N ARG A 44 7.92 23.44 21.83
CA ARG A 44 8.80 22.48 22.53
C ARG A 44 10.01 22.06 21.70
N TYR A 45 10.04 22.46 20.44
CA TYR A 45 11.03 22.03 19.46
C TYR A 45 11.80 23.25 18.95
N PRO A 46 13.10 23.10 18.63
CA PRO A 46 13.91 24.21 18.17
C PRO A 46 13.35 24.81 16.87
N ALA A 47 13.37 26.14 16.77
CA ALA A 47 12.85 26.84 15.59
C ALA A 47 13.60 26.42 14.31
N ASN A 48 12.86 26.25 13.20
CA ASN A 48 13.38 25.84 11.89
C ASN A 48 14.09 24.47 11.87
N SER A 49 13.70 23.56 12.77
CA SER A 49 14.14 22.17 12.77
C SER A 49 13.12 21.25 12.07
N ALA A 50 13.58 20.10 11.58
CA ALA A 50 12.70 19.08 11.01
C ALA A 50 11.72 18.56 12.07
N GLU A 51 12.16 18.47 13.33
CA GLU A 51 11.33 18.07 14.45
C GLU A 51 10.19 19.07 14.73
N GLN A 52 10.44 20.36 14.54
CA GLN A 52 9.39 21.38 14.65
C GLN A 52 8.39 21.27 13.50
N GLU A 53 8.82 20.96 12.28
CA GLU A 53 7.95 20.74 11.12
C GLU A 53 7.05 19.51 11.33
N GLU A 54 7.64 18.38 11.74
CA GLU A 54 6.88 17.18 12.11
C GLU A 54 5.91 17.43 13.28
N ALA A 55 6.33 18.20 14.29
CA ALA A 55 5.47 18.57 15.40
C ALA A 55 4.30 19.43 14.94
N LYS A 56 4.51 20.38 14.02
CA LYS A 56 3.43 21.20 13.42
C LYS A 56 2.45 20.34 12.64
N GLU A 57 2.92 19.41 11.81
CA GLU A 57 2.06 18.50 11.04
C GLU A 57 1.23 17.62 11.96
N ARG A 58 1.87 16.94 12.94
CA ARG A 58 1.16 16.12 13.92
C ARG A 58 0.17 16.95 14.74
N PHE A 59 0.55 18.15 15.17
CA PHE A 59 -0.33 19.05 15.92
C PHE A 59 -1.56 19.46 15.10
N SER A 60 -1.38 19.72 13.79
CA SER A 60 -2.48 19.98 12.86
C SER A 60 -3.45 18.80 12.79
N MET A 61 -2.93 17.57 12.60
CA MET A 61 -3.73 16.34 12.57
C MET A 61 -4.50 16.12 13.89
N ILE A 62 -3.85 16.34 15.04
CA ILE A 62 -4.45 16.21 16.37
C ILE A 62 -5.59 17.22 16.56
N ASN A 63 -5.40 18.48 16.17
CA ASN A 63 -6.45 19.50 16.23
C ASN A 63 -7.65 19.12 15.36
N ARG A 64 -7.38 18.61 14.16
CA ARG A 64 -8.43 18.26 13.21
C ARG A 64 -9.24 17.05 13.66
N ALA A 65 -8.58 16.01 14.17
CA ALA A 65 -9.23 14.87 14.80
C ALA A 65 -10.10 15.32 15.99
N TYR A 66 -9.60 16.21 16.84
CA TYR A 66 -10.38 16.75 17.94
C TYR A 66 -11.58 17.58 17.46
N GLU A 67 -11.47 18.38 16.40
CA GLU A 67 -12.59 19.18 15.88
C GLU A 67 -13.78 18.32 15.45
N VAL A 68 -13.51 17.19 14.80
CA VAL A 68 -14.53 16.23 14.36
C VAL A 68 -15.03 15.38 15.52
N LEU A 69 -14.14 14.82 16.35
CA LEU A 69 -14.51 13.86 17.39
C LEU A 69 -15.07 14.50 18.67
N SER A 70 -14.75 15.77 18.93
CA SER A 70 -15.27 16.52 20.10
C SER A 70 -16.72 16.96 19.94
N ASN A 71 -17.17 17.14 18.69
CA ASN A 71 -18.52 17.53 18.37
C ASN A 71 -19.36 16.29 18.08
N GLU A 72 -20.43 16.09 18.84
CA GLU A 72 -21.27 14.90 18.77
C GLU A 72 -21.89 14.68 17.38
N MET A 73 -22.36 15.75 16.75
CA MET A 73 -22.92 15.70 15.40
C MET A 73 -21.87 15.35 14.35
N LYS A 74 -20.68 15.98 14.40
CA LYS A 74 -19.59 15.68 13.46
C LYS A 74 -19.03 14.27 13.67
N ARG A 75 -18.93 13.82 14.92
CA ARG A 75 -18.52 12.45 15.27
C ARG A 75 -19.51 11.42 14.73
N ALA A 76 -20.81 11.67 14.86
CA ALA A 76 -21.83 10.79 14.32
C ALA A 76 -21.78 10.74 12.79
N GLN A 77 -21.62 11.89 12.13
CA GLN A 77 -21.41 11.95 10.67
C GLN A 77 -20.14 11.19 10.25
N TYR A 78 -19.05 11.31 11.01
CA TYR A 78 -17.82 10.56 10.75
C TYR A 78 -18.03 9.05 10.87
N LEU A 79 -18.66 8.59 11.93
CA LEU A 79 -18.97 7.17 12.08
C LEU A 79 -19.92 6.66 10.97
N ASP A 80 -20.91 7.46 10.57
CA ASP A 80 -21.82 7.12 9.49
C ASP A 80 -21.10 7.04 8.14
N THR A 81 -20.24 8.01 7.81
CA THR A 81 -19.43 7.97 6.59
C THR A 81 -18.45 6.79 6.60
N CYS A 82 -17.77 6.51 7.72
CA CYS A 82 -16.91 5.33 7.83
C CYS A 82 -17.71 4.03 7.69
N ARG A 83 -18.93 3.96 8.24
CA ARG A 83 -19.83 2.81 8.09
C ARG A 83 -20.28 2.65 6.64
N LEU A 84 -20.70 3.72 5.98
CA LEU A 84 -21.12 3.73 4.59
C LEU A 84 -19.97 3.37 3.65
N LEU A 85 -18.77 3.89 3.90
CA LEU A 85 -17.57 3.52 3.15
C LEU A 85 -17.21 2.04 3.36
N ALA A 86 -17.27 1.55 4.60
CA ALA A 86 -17.07 0.13 4.90
C ALA A 86 -18.15 -0.75 4.25
N GLU A 87 -19.41 -0.34 4.30
CA GLU A 87 -20.54 -1.02 3.66
C GLU A 87 -20.39 -1.01 2.14
N HIS A 88 -19.93 0.09 1.54
CA HIS A 88 -19.68 0.18 0.11
C HIS A 88 -18.47 -0.68 -0.28
N LEU A 89 -17.40 -0.71 0.51
CA LEU A 89 -16.25 -1.60 0.29
C LEU A 89 -16.67 -3.07 0.36
N VAL A 90 -17.43 -3.46 1.39
CA VAL A 90 -17.98 -4.82 1.54
C VAL A 90 -18.95 -5.14 0.42
N THR A 91 -19.83 -4.21 0.02
CA THR A 91 -20.78 -4.40 -1.09
C THR A 91 -20.06 -4.51 -2.42
N THR A 92 -18.97 -3.76 -2.62
CA THR A 92 -18.14 -3.85 -3.82
C THR A 92 -17.37 -5.17 -3.85
N GLN A 93 -16.83 -5.62 -2.72
CA GLN A 93 -16.22 -6.94 -2.57
C GLN A 93 -17.23 -8.06 -2.81
N LYS A 94 -18.41 -7.96 -2.21
CA LYS A 94 -19.49 -8.95 -2.31
C LYS A 94 -20.14 -8.94 -3.69
N ALA A 95 -20.17 -7.80 -4.39
CA ALA A 95 -20.58 -7.68 -5.78
C ALA A 95 -19.50 -8.22 -6.74
N ALA A 96 -18.21 -8.04 -6.44
CA ALA A 96 -17.10 -8.66 -7.16
C ALA A 96 -17.07 -10.18 -6.96
N GLU A 97 -17.37 -10.65 -5.75
CA GLU A 97 -17.53 -12.07 -5.41
C GLU A 97 -18.82 -12.65 -6.00
N ALA A 98 -19.93 -11.89 -6.04
CA ALA A 98 -21.18 -12.32 -6.66
C ALA A 98 -21.10 -12.34 -8.19
N THR A 99 -20.35 -11.43 -8.83
CA THR A 99 -20.04 -11.51 -10.27
C THR A 99 -19.05 -12.64 -10.57
N ALA A 100 -18.10 -12.93 -9.67
CA ALA A 100 -17.29 -14.14 -9.75
C ALA A 100 -18.14 -15.41 -9.57
N ALA A 101 -19.12 -15.41 -8.66
CA ALA A 101 -20.01 -16.54 -8.40
C ALA A 101 -21.05 -16.74 -9.52
N GLN A 102 -21.61 -15.69 -10.10
CA GLN A 102 -22.51 -15.76 -11.26
C GLN A 102 -21.78 -16.17 -12.54
N ALA A 103 -20.50 -15.77 -12.71
CA ALA A 103 -19.64 -16.31 -13.76
C ALA A 103 -19.39 -17.81 -13.60
N THR A 104 -19.41 -18.34 -12.36
CA THR A 104 -19.33 -19.78 -12.10
C THR A 104 -20.67 -20.52 -12.14
N ALA A 105 -21.81 -19.84 -11.91
CA ALA A 105 -23.13 -20.46 -11.90
C ALA A 105 -23.75 -20.60 -13.30
N ALA A 106 -23.42 -19.71 -14.25
CA ALA A 106 -23.81 -19.88 -15.66
C ALA A 106 -23.15 -21.09 -16.35
N ALA A 107 -22.12 -21.69 -15.72
CA ALA A 107 -21.43 -22.89 -16.19
C ALA A 107 -21.93 -24.20 -15.53
N ALA A 108 -22.87 -24.14 -14.57
CA ALA A 108 -23.24 -25.28 -13.72
C ALA A 108 -24.58 -25.96 -14.10
N ALA A 109 -24.92 -25.99 -15.39
CA ALA A 109 -26.06 -26.76 -15.91
C ALA A 109 -25.59 -27.99 -16.73
N ALA A 110 -24.74 -28.82 -16.16
CA ALA A 110 -24.55 -30.22 -16.52
C ALA A 110 -23.57 -30.87 -15.53
N ALA A 111 -24.10 -31.54 -14.50
CA ALA A 111 -23.32 -32.58 -13.85
C ALA A 111 -23.37 -33.83 -14.75
N PRO A 112 -22.26 -34.56 -14.89
CA PRO A 112 -22.08 -35.65 -13.94
C PRO A 112 -20.67 -35.76 -13.37
N LYS A 113 -20.64 -36.41 -12.21
CA LYS A 113 -19.48 -36.85 -11.45
C LYS A 113 -18.50 -37.62 -12.34
N ALA A 114 -17.33 -37.06 -12.61
CA ALA A 114 -16.10 -37.80 -12.89
C ALA A 114 -14.92 -36.84 -12.66
N GLU A 115 -14.19 -37.10 -11.58
CA GLU A 115 -12.89 -36.49 -11.29
C GLU A 115 -11.91 -36.78 -12.42
N SER A 116 -11.06 -35.80 -12.80
CA SER A 116 -9.64 -35.97 -13.16
C SER A 116 -9.16 -34.89 -14.15
N ASN A 117 -8.39 -33.93 -13.62
CA ASN A 117 -7.35 -33.11 -14.26
C ASN A 117 -7.63 -32.13 -15.43
N VAL A 118 -8.66 -32.30 -16.27
CA VAL A 118 -8.81 -31.47 -17.50
C VAL A 118 -9.35 -30.05 -17.25
N ALA A 119 -10.20 -29.85 -16.22
CA ALA A 119 -10.80 -28.54 -15.93
C ALA A 119 -9.85 -27.56 -15.20
N LYS A 120 -8.87 -28.07 -14.44
CA LYS A 120 -7.86 -27.24 -13.77
C LYS A 120 -6.89 -26.65 -14.79
N THR A 121 -6.48 -27.44 -15.77
CA THR A 121 -5.60 -27.00 -16.87
C THR A 121 -6.20 -25.86 -17.69
N SER A 122 -7.50 -25.89 -18.01
CA SER A 122 -8.13 -24.83 -18.81
C SER A 122 -8.26 -23.48 -18.05
N ALA A 123 -8.49 -23.53 -16.74
CA ALA A 123 -8.55 -22.31 -15.91
C ALA A 123 -7.16 -21.71 -15.66
N GLU A 124 -6.13 -22.55 -15.49
CA GLU A 124 -4.74 -22.14 -15.38
C GLU A 124 -4.20 -21.59 -16.70
N GLU A 125 -4.56 -22.20 -17.83
CA GLU A 125 -4.26 -21.68 -19.17
C GLU A 125 -4.91 -20.32 -19.43
N TYR A 126 -6.15 -20.14 -18.98
CA TYR A 126 -6.82 -18.83 -19.08
C TYR A 126 -6.11 -17.76 -18.25
N LYS A 127 -5.77 -18.05 -16.98
CA LYS A 127 -5.01 -17.12 -16.12
C LYS A 127 -3.62 -16.82 -16.69
N LYS A 128 -2.94 -17.83 -17.25
CA LYS A 128 -1.67 -17.68 -17.93
C LYS A 128 -1.81 -16.76 -19.15
N LYS A 129 -2.79 -17.00 -20.01
CA LYS A 129 -3.07 -16.16 -21.19
C LYS A 129 -3.40 -14.72 -20.79
N GLN A 130 -4.24 -14.53 -19.79
CA GLN A 130 -4.57 -13.22 -19.24
C GLN A 130 -3.31 -12.50 -18.70
N SER A 131 -2.45 -13.20 -17.96
CA SER A 131 -1.20 -12.64 -17.47
C SER A 131 -0.23 -12.25 -18.60
N GLU A 132 -0.21 -13.01 -19.71
CA GLU A 132 0.58 -12.67 -20.89
C GLU A 132 0.04 -11.45 -21.63
N ASP A 133 -1.28 -11.31 -21.73
CA ASP A 133 -1.90 -10.16 -22.38
C ASP A 133 -1.65 -8.87 -21.58
N GLN A 134 -1.76 -8.93 -20.25
CA GLN A 134 -1.43 -7.79 -19.38
C GLN A 134 0.05 -7.43 -19.44
N TYR A 135 0.94 -8.42 -19.52
CA TYR A 135 2.36 -8.18 -19.68
C TYR A 135 2.70 -7.50 -21.02
N LYS A 136 2.05 -7.91 -22.11
CA LYS A 136 2.22 -7.25 -23.42
C LYS A 136 1.71 -5.82 -23.38
N GLU A 137 0.60 -5.57 -22.71
CA GLU A 137 0.09 -4.20 -22.53
C GLU A 137 1.06 -3.33 -21.73
N GLY A 138 1.59 -3.85 -20.62
CA GLY A 138 2.63 -3.16 -19.85
C GLY A 138 3.84 -2.80 -20.70
N GLN A 139 4.28 -3.67 -21.61
CA GLN A 139 5.38 -3.37 -22.54
C GLN A 139 5.02 -2.26 -23.53
N ARG A 140 3.79 -2.25 -24.07
CA ARG A 140 3.32 -1.18 -24.96
C ARG A 140 3.30 0.17 -24.25
N LEU A 141 2.79 0.20 -23.01
CA LEU A 141 2.73 1.39 -22.18
C LEU A 141 4.14 1.87 -21.81
N PHE A 142 5.03 0.96 -21.42
CA PHE A 142 6.42 1.26 -21.12
C PHE A 142 7.15 1.84 -22.34
N ALA A 143 6.93 1.30 -23.53
CA ALA A 143 7.49 1.83 -24.78
C ALA A 143 6.96 3.24 -25.13
N ARG A 144 5.75 3.58 -24.68
CA ARG A 144 5.16 4.92 -24.77
C ARG A 144 5.58 5.85 -23.63
N ASN A 145 6.49 5.42 -22.75
CA ASN A 145 6.92 6.14 -21.56
C ASN A 145 5.78 6.42 -20.54
N GLN A 146 4.69 5.66 -20.62
CA GLN A 146 3.57 5.68 -19.68
C GLN A 146 3.88 4.73 -18.52
N LEU A 147 4.75 5.19 -17.62
CA LEU A 147 5.37 4.33 -16.61
C LEU A 147 4.38 3.87 -15.52
N ASP A 148 3.40 4.69 -15.12
CA ASP A 148 2.45 4.33 -14.06
C ASP A 148 1.45 3.27 -14.51
N GLU A 149 0.93 3.44 -15.73
CA GLU A 149 0.03 2.49 -16.35
C GLU A 149 0.77 1.18 -16.67
N ALA A 150 2.04 1.27 -17.09
CA ALA A 150 2.88 0.09 -17.30
C ALA A 150 3.11 -0.70 -16.01
N ILE A 151 3.44 -0.03 -14.91
CA ILE A 151 3.58 -0.64 -13.57
C ILE A 151 2.28 -1.36 -13.19
N THR A 152 1.14 -0.72 -13.37
CA THR A 152 -0.18 -1.30 -13.06
C THR A 152 -0.45 -2.56 -13.89
N ALA A 153 -0.22 -2.53 -15.20
CA ALA A 153 -0.40 -3.68 -16.07
C ALA A 153 0.54 -4.85 -15.69
N TYR A 154 1.80 -4.56 -15.33
CA TYR A 154 2.72 -5.59 -14.84
C TYR A 154 2.29 -6.19 -13.50
N GLN A 155 1.76 -5.39 -12.57
CA GLN A 155 1.20 -5.91 -11.32
C GLN A 155 -0.01 -6.83 -11.57
N GLN A 156 -0.89 -6.48 -12.51
CA GLN A 156 -2.01 -7.35 -12.90
C GLN A 156 -1.52 -8.67 -13.51
N ALA A 157 -0.46 -8.64 -14.31
CA ALA A 157 0.18 -9.85 -14.83
C ALA A 157 0.73 -10.74 -13.70
N ILE A 158 1.39 -10.15 -12.70
CA ILE A 158 1.92 -10.86 -11.52
C ILE A 158 0.78 -11.42 -10.66
N ALA A 159 -0.32 -10.69 -10.49
CA ALA A 159 -1.47 -11.16 -9.72
C ALA A 159 -2.12 -12.41 -10.35
N ALA A 160 -2.16 -12.46 -11.69
CA ALA A 160 -2.66 -13.63 -12.41
C ALA A 160 -1.67 -14.80 -12.43
N SER A 161 -0.36 -14.53 -12.54
CA SER A 161 0.70 -15.54 -12.52
C SER A 161 1.92 -15.06 -11.72
N PRO A 162 1.97 -15.35 -10.40
CA PRO A 162 3.02 -14.81 -9.52
C PRO A 162 4.41 -15.39 -9.76
N ASN A 163 4.50 -16.61 -10.29
CA ASN A 163 5.73 -17.40 -10.37
C ASN A 163 6.49 -17.23 -11.70
N VAL A 164 6.37 -16.07 -12.33
CA VAL A 164 6.98 -15.81 -13.65
C VAL A 164 8.02 -14.69 -13.53
N ALA A 165 9.30 -15.05 -13.59
CA ALA A 165 10.42 -14.13 -13.41
C ALA A 165 10.36 -12.89 -14.33
N LYS A 166 10.00 -13.08 -15.62
CA LYS A 166 9.93 -12.00 -16.61
C LYS A 166 9.00 -10.84 -16.22
N TYR A 167 7.94 -11.11 -15.46
CA TYR A 167 7.00 -10.08 -15.00
C TYR A 167 7.62 -9.22 -13.89
N HIS A 168 8.29 -9.86 -12.94
CA HIS A 168 9.02 -9.19 -11.88
C HIS A 168 10.20 -8.37 -12.42
N SER A 169 10.93 -8.90 -13.42
CA SER A 169 12.01 -8.18 -14.11
C SER A 169 11.50 -6.92 -14.82
N ALA A 170 10.37 -7.02 -15.52
CA ALA A 170 9.78 -5.88 -16.22
C ALA A 170 9.20 -4.83 -15.28
N LEU A 171 8.58 -5.26 -14.17
CA LEU A 171 8.14 -4.36 -13.11
C LEU A 171 9.33 -3.63 -12.47
N GLY A 172 10.42 -4.35 -12.18
CA GLY A 172 11.64 -3.76 -11.65
C GLY A 172 12.27 -2.74 -12.61
N GLN A 173 12.27 -3.03 -13.92
CA GLN A 173 12.71 -2.08 -14.94
C GLN A 173 11.80 -0.85 -15.00
N ALA A 174 10.48 -1.02 -14.91
CA ALA A 174 9.54 0.09 -14.87
C ALA A 174 9.77 1.01 -13.67
N TYR A 175 9.99 0.43 -12.49
CA TYR A 175 10.36 1.20 -11.29
C TYR A 175 11.71 1.91 -11.42
N MET A 176 12.72 1.30 -12.06
CA MET A 176 13.99 1.98 -12.34
C MET A 176 13.80 3.21 -13.23
N SER A 177 13.02 3.08 -14.30
CA SER A 177 12.70 4.20 -15.20
C SER A 177 11.89 5.30 -14.50
N LYS A 178 11.08 4.94 -13.50
CA LYS A 178 10.33 5.90 -12.65
C LYS A 178 11.23 6.59 -11.61
N GLY A 179 12.39 6.02 -11.30
CA GLY A 179 13.32 6.49 -10.25
C GLY A 179 13.12 5.82 -8.89
N TRP A 180 12.20 4.86 -8.77
CA TRP A 180 11.88 4.14 -7.52
C TRP A 180 12.83 2.97 -7.28
N LYS A 181 14.10 3.27 -7.03
CA LYS A 181 15.19 2.29 -6.90
C LYS A 181 14.94 1.21 -5.83
N GLY A 182 14.30 1.54 -4.70
CA GLY A 182 14.01 0.57 -3.64
C GLY A 182 12.98 -0.50 -4.05
N MET A 183 11.88 -0.07 -4.69
CA MET A 183 10.88 -0.99 -5.24
C MET A 183 11.45 -1.80 -6.40
N ALA A 184 12.27 -1.15 -7.25
CA ALA A 184 12.97 -1.85 -8.32
C ALA A 184 13.87 -2.98 -7.79
N GLN A 185 14.74 -2.72 -6.82
CA GLN A 185 15.61 -3.76 -6.25
C GLN A 185 14.81 -4.93 -5.66
N SER A 186 13.68 -4.64 -5.02
CA SER A 186 12.79 -5.66 -4.46
C SER A 186 12.19 -6.54 -5.57
N ALA A 187 11.66 -5.94 -6.64
CA ALA A 187 11.09 -6.68 -7.77
C ALA A 187 12.17 -7.49 -8.53
N LEU A 188 13.33 -6.89 -8.79
CA LEU A 188 14.44 -7.56 -9.45
C LEU A 188 15.01 -8.71 -8.62
N LYS A 189 15.03 -8.59 -7.29
CA LYS A 189 15.39 -9.69 -6.39
C LYS A 189 14.41 -10.86 -6.51
N GLN A 190 13.10 -10.59 -6.53
CA GLN A 190 12.09 -11.64 -6.74
C GLN A 190 12.26 -12.33 -8.09
N ALA A 191 12.57 -11.57 -9.14
CA ALA A 191 12.88 -12.15 -10.44
C ALA A 191 14.06 -13.12 -10.40
N LEU A 192 15.16 -12.76 -9.73
CA LEU A 192 16.34 -13.61 -9.57
C LEU A 192 16.10 -14.82 -8.65
N VAL A 193 15.15 -14.73 -7.72
CA VAL A 193 14.71 -15.88 -6.90
C VAL A 193 13.95 -16.89 -7.77
N LEU A 194 13.09 -16.40 -8.67
CA LEU A 194 12.30 -17.23 -9.57
C LEU A 194 13.13 -17.81 -10.73
N ASP A 195 13.97 -16.98 -11.35
CA ASP A 195 14.93 -17.39 -12.37
C ASP A 195 16.29 -16.71 -12.14
N PRO A 196 17.25 -17.42 -11.54
CA PRO A 196 18.60 -16.91 -11.34
C PRO A 196 19.36 -16.57 -12.64
N LYS A 197 18.88 -17.04 -13.80
CA LYS A 197 19.47 -16.79 -15.11
C LYS A 197 18.82 -15.62 -15.85
N ASP A 198 17.85 -14.93 -15.24
CA ASP A 198 17.23 -13.75 -15.86
C ASP A 198 18.29 -12.65 -16.08
N HIS A 199 18.65 -12.46 -17.36
CA HIS A 199 19.67 -11.50 -17.77
C HIS A 199 19.26 -10.05 -17.51
N THR A 200 17.96 -9.74 -17.62
CA THR A 200 17.43 -8.39 -17.38
C THR A 200 17.55 -8.04 -15.92
N ALA A 201 17.10 -8.95 -15.05
CA ALA A 201 17.22 -8.77 -13.62
C ALA A 201 18.67 -8.73 -13.17
N LYS A 202 19.53 -9.63 -13.66
CA LYS A 202 20.96 -9.62 -13.30
C LYS A 202 21.70 -8.35 -13.75
N ARG A 203 21.30 -7.76 -14.88
CA ARG A 203 21.89 -6.51 -15.40
C ARG A 203 21.43 -5.28 -14.61
N LEU A 204 20.16 -5.23 -14.23
CA LEU A 204 19.55 -4.08 -13.57
C LEU A 204 19.63 -4.15 -12.04
N PHE A 205 19.82 -5.34 -11.48
CA PHE A 205 19.94 -5.55 -10.05
C PHE A 205 21.31 -5.08 -9.59
N GLU A 206 21.34 -3.91 -8.98
CA GLU A 206 22.49 -3.46 -8.20
C GLU A 206 22.36 -4.03 -6.79
N PRO A 207 23.22 -4.98 -6.37
CA PRO A 207 23.23 -5.41 -4.99
C PRO A 207 23.55 -4.19 -4.14
N GLU A 208 22.72 -3.91 -3.14
CA GLU A 208 22.98 -2.88 -2.16
C GLU A 208 24.40 -3.09 -1.61
N LYS A 209 25.33 -2.21 -2.00
CA LYS A 209 26.67 -2.22 -1.40
C LYS A 209 26.44 -1.96 0.06
N ALA A 210 26.67 -2.98 0.90
CA ALA A 210 26.61 -2.87 2.35
C ALA A 210 27.19 -1.52 2.75
N ALA A 211 26.32 -0.61 3.19
CA ALA A 211 26.73 0.69 3.67
C ALA A 211 27.85 0.44 4.68
N LYS A 212 29.05 0.93 4.36
CA LYS A 212 30.28 0.68 5.11
C LYS A 212 29.96 0.72 6.60
N LYS A 213 30.16 -0.42 7.26
CA LYS A 213 30.23 -0.60 8.71
C LYS A 213 31.09 0.52 9.30
N GLY A 214 30.47 1.63 9.67
CA GLY A 214 31.17 2.87 10.02
C GLY A 214 30.38 3.77 10.98
N LEU A 215 29.23 3.31 11.50
CA LEU A 215 28.43 4.09 12.46
C LEU A 215 28.44 3.51 13.89
N PHE A 216 29.06 2.34 14.11
CA PHE A 216 29.02 1.66 15.42
C PHE A 216 30.36 1.60 16.17
N ASP A 217 31.40 2.29 15.70
CA ASP A 217 32.71 2.34 16.38
C ASP A 217 32.83 3.54 17.34
N GLY A 218 31.92 4.52 17.26
CA GLY A 218 31.97 5.76 18.06
C GLY A 218 31.39 5.70 19.48
N LEU A 219 30.73 4.59 19.87
CA LEU A 219 29.96 4.51 21.13
C LEU A 219 30.65 3.74 22.26
N LYS A 220 31.88 3.23 22.07
CA LYS A 220 32.64 2.56 23.14
C LYS A 220 33.47 3.49 24.02
N GLY A 221 33.48 4.80 23.76
CA GLY A 221 34.26 5.79 24.52
C GLY A 221 33.53 6.48 25.67
N LEU A 222 32.19 6.38 25.76
CA LEU A 222 31.41 7.24 26.68
C LEU A 222 31.11 6.63 28.06
N PHE A 223 31.60 5.43 28.36
CA PHE A 223 31.43 4.77 29.67
C PHE A 223 32.78 4.42 30.30
N LYS A 224 33.70 5.39 30.37
CA LYS A 224 34.89 5.25 31.22
C LYS A 224 35.12 6.48 32.09
N LYS A 225 34.77 6.25 33.36
CA LYS A 225 35.14 6.97 34.59
C LYS A 225 34.19 8.08 35.05
#